data_AF-A0ABD6X9R2-F1
#
_entry.id   AF-A0ABD6X9R2-F1
#
_cell.length_a   1.000
_cell.length_b   1.000
_cell.length_c   1.000
_cell.angle_alpha   90.00
_cell.angle_beta   90.00
_cell.angle_gamma   90.00
#
_symmetry.space_group_name_H-M   'P 1'
#
loop_
_entity.id
_entity.type
_entity.pdbx_description
1 polymer ?
#
loop_
_entity_poly.entity_id
_entity_poly.type
_entity_poly.pdbx_seq_one_letter_code
_entity_poly.pdbx_strand_id
1 'polypeptide(L)'
;QKHGLISKRKLYILQTNPESIDKFKAVGFVNRQLVETRQVIKLAANILASCYPDSKIIEVKASLTHQMRESFNLIKNRDVNDYHHAVDAYLSAFVGQYLYNRYPKLQPYFVYGQFKKFDKQSTRIGMKTNHFNFLYDLEPEGKNVKIKKPTKIINKETGEIIGDRDELVTKLNRVYNFKYMLVSQEVYTRSGALFDQTIYPANSGKKLIPLKQNKTTAIYGGYSGSKAAYMSIIRLRDKKGETYRIVGIPVRVVNKLNQAKKKSNEKYLAELKAVIEPQIAKTKKDRKTGQRVLVPQEFDVIIPEVMYRQLIVDGDQKFTLGSSTYQYNARQLVLDSKSLVTLSKNFIESNSITSEIKNNRLIKVYDDILNKVNKYFSLYNKNKFRQRLNEGREKFIKLPIDNEFKNNKKITVGKREVLQNILIGLHDNAGMGNLKVLGINTPFGMIQTSNGIILSPNACLIYQSPTGLFERKVYLNTISPLK
;
A
#
# COMPACT_ATOMS: atom_id res chain seq x y z
N GLN A 1 11.96 14.84 37.07
CA GLN A 1 11.06 13.69 37.31
C GLN A 1 9.91 14.09 38.25
N LYS A 2 10.18 14.79 39.36
CA LYS A 2 9.13 15.35 40.25
C LYS A 2 8.11 16.27 39.55
N HIS A 3 8.52 17.05 38.55
CA HIS A 3 7.63 17.93 37.77
C HIS A 3 7.09 17.31 36.48
N GLY A 4 7.17 15.99 36.29
CA GLY A 4 6.70 15.33 35.05
C GLY A 4 7.54 15.59 33.79
N LEU A 5 8.54 16.49 33.84
CA LEU A 5 9.38 16.86 32.69
C LEU A 5 10.21 15.71 32.10
N ILE A 6 10.56 14.71 32.93
CA ILE A 6 11.31 13.53 32.50
C ILE A 6 10.75 12.29 33.18
N SER A 7 10.66 11.19 32.44
CA SER A 7 10.23 9.91 33.00
C SER A 7 11.30 9.33 33.94
N LYS A 8 10.85 8.55 34.94
CA LYS A 8 11.75 7.83 35.87
C LYS A 8 12.77 6.96 35.11
N ARG A 9 12.32 6.30 34.04
CA ARG A 9 13.18 5.47 33.17
C ARG A 9 14.24 6.29 32.44
N LYS A 10 13.89 7.46 31.90
CA LYS A 10 14.85 8.34 31.21
C LYS A 10 15.92 8.84 32.19
N LEU A 11 15.52 9.28 33.37
CA LEU A 11 16.45 9.71 34.42
C LEU A 11 17.41 8.58 34.84
N TYR A 12 16.87 7.38 35.09
CA TYR A 12 17.68 6.21 35.43
C TYR A 12 18.72 5.86 34.36
N ILE A 13 18.34 5.90 33.07
CA ILE A 13 19.28 5.64 31.96
C ILE A 13 20.38 6.71 31.92
N LEU A 14 20.03 8.00 32.09
CA LEU A 14 21.01 9.10 32.11
C LEU A 14 22.01 8.99 33.28
N GLN A 15 21.59 8.37 34.38
CA GLN A 15 22.42 8.15 35.57
C GLN A 15 23.14 6.79 35.57
N THR A 16 22.93 5.95 34.55
CA THR A 16 23.57 4.63 34.48
C THR A 16 25.01 4.77 34.00
N ASN A 17 25.98 4.40 34.85
CA ASN A 17 27.39 4.30 34.45
C ASN A 17 27.61 3.01 33.59
N PRO A 18 28.07 3.12 32.33
CA PRO A 18 28.33 1.97 31.47
C PRO A 18 29.39 1.01 32.01
N GLU A 19 30.36 1.50 32.78
CA GLU A 19 31.47 0.69 33.31
C GLU A 19 31.06 -0.16 34.52
N SER A 20 29.90 0.12 35.12
CA SER A 20 29.36 -0.63 36.27
C SER A 20 28.16 -1.52 35.91
N ILE A 21 27.99 -1.85 34.62
CA ILE A 21 26.96 -2.78 34.17
C ILE A 21 27.30 -4.19 34.65
N ASP A 22 26.55 -4.67 35.63
CA ASP A 22 26.67 -6.05 36.11
C ASP A 22 26.18 -7.08 35.06
N LYS A 23 26.52 -8.35 35.30
CA LYS A 23 26.18 -9.47 34.41
C LYS A 23 24.67 -9.66 34.21
N PHE A 24 23.84 -9.34 35.20
CA PHE A 24 22.38 -9.47 35.08
C PHE A 24 21.80 -8.37 34.18
N LYS A 25 22.29 -7.14 34.29
CA LYS A 25 21.95 -6.04 33.39
C LYS A 25 22.38 -6.37 31.95
N ALA A 26 23.57 -6.95 31.75
CA ALA A 26 24.04 -7.43 30.46
C ALA A 26 23.09 -8.47 29.82
N VAL A 27 22.69 -9.50 30.57
CA VAL A 27 21.67 -10.47 30.12
C VAL A 27 20.34 -9.78 29.79
N GLY A 28 19.93 -8.80 30.61
CA GLY A 28 18.74 -7.99 30.33
C GLY A 28 18.83 -7.16 29.04
N PHE A 29 20.03 -6.76 28.60
CA PHE A 29 20.22 -6.12 27.30
C PHE A 29 20.09 -7.13 26.15
N VAL A 30 20.68 -8.32 26.29
CA VAL A 30 20.55 -9.41 25.30
C VAL A 30 19.10 -9.84 25.13
N ASN A 31 18.38 -10.05 26.23
CA ASN A 31 16.95 -10.39 26.21
C ASN A 31 16.15 -9.32 25.47
N ARG A 32 16.49 -8.03 25.66
CA ARG A 32 15.82 -6.94 24.93
C ARG A 32 16.13 -6.93 23.43
N GLN A 33 17.22 -7.54 22.98
CA GLN A 33 17.55 -7.65 21.56
C GLN A 33 16.88 -8.85 20.87
N LEU A 34 16.61 -9.94 21.59
CA LEU A 34 16.03 -11.17 21.03
C LEU A 34 14.55 -11.36 21.35
N VAL A 35 14.11 -11.01 22.55
CA VAL A 35 12.75 -11.28 23.03
C VAL A 35 11.78 -10.20 22.56
N GLU A 36 10.76 -10.58 21.81
CA GLU A 36 9.62 -9.71 21.56
C GLU A 36 8.74 -9.61 22.82
N THR A 37 8.34 -8.39 23.19
CA THR A 37 7.62 -8.11 24.44
C THR A 37 6.27 -7.42 24.19
N ARG A 38 5.95 -7.07 22.94
CA ARG A 38 4.66 -6.45 22.59
C ARG A 38 3.55 -7.48 22.72
N GLN A 39 2.54 -7.17 23.55
CA GLN A 39 1.42 -8.07 23.82
C GLN A 39 0.63 -8.45 22.56
N VAL A 40 0.45 -7.52 21.62
CA VAL A 40 -0.20 -7.82 20.34
C VAL A 40 0.51 -8.95 19.56
N ILE A 41 1.84 -9.01 19.61
CA ILE A 41 2.61 -10.06 18.94
C ILE A 41 2.49 -11.38 19.70
N LYS A 42 2.50 -11.34 21.04
CA LYS A 42 2.27 -12.54 21.88
C LYS A 42 0.90 -13.15 21.68
N LEU A 43 -0.13 -12.32 21.53
CA LEU A 43 -1.49 -12.77 21.22
C LEU A 43 -1.55 -13.38 19.83
N ALA A 44 -0.93 -12.76 18.82
CA ALA A 44 -0.85 -13.34 17.49
C ALA A 44 -0.11 -14.69 17.49
N ALA A 45 1.01 -14.81 18.22
CA ALA A 45 1.75 -16.06 18.37
C ALA A 45 0.91 -17.15 19.05
N ASN A 46 0.12 -16.80 20.06
CA ASN A 46 -0.81 -17.72 20.73
C ASN A 46 -1.88 -18.26 19.75
N ILE A 47 -2.50 -17.36 18.98
CA ILE A 47 -3.48 -17.75 17.95
C ILE A 47 -2.84 -18.70 16.94
N LEU A 48 -1.65 -18.36 16.43
CA LEU A 48 -0.94 -19.21 15.47
C LEU A 48 -0.54 -20.57 16.06
N ALA A 49 -0.06 -20.61 17.30
CA ALA A 49 0.26 -21.87 17.98
C ALA A 49 -0.97 -22.75 18.19
N SER A 50 -2.14 -22.14 18.44
CA SER A 50 -3.41 -22.86 18.56
C SER A 50 -3.91 -23.41 17.22
N CYS A 51 -3.71 -22.66 16.13
CA CYS A 51 -4.07 -23.10 14.78
C CYS A 51 -3.10 -24.14 14.20
N TYR A 52 -1.82 -24.09 14.59
CA TYR A 52 -0.73 -24.90 14.04
C TYR A 52 0.12 -25.53 15.16
N PRO A 53 -0.42 -26.53 15.90
CA PRO A 53 0.22 -27.07 17.10
C PRO A 53 1.57 -27.75 16.83
N ASP A 54 1.75 -28.35 15.64
CA ASP A 54 2.98 -29.04 15.25
C ASP A 54 4.07 -28.09 14.72
N SER A 55 3.75 -26.79 14.59
CA SER A 55 4.67 -25.78 14.06
C SER A 55 5.42 -25.02 15.15
N LYS A 56 6.67 -24.64 14.87
CA LYS A 56 7.43 -23.72 15.73
C LYS A 56 7.13 -22.28 15.35
N ILE A 57 6.52 -21.53 16.26
CA ILE A 57 6.25 -20.10 16.07
C ILE A 57 7.46 -19.31 16.53
N ILE A 58 8.16 -18.68 15.58
CA ILE A 58 9.37 -17.88 15.83
C ILE A 58 9.03 -16.39 15.74
N GLU A 59 9.32 -15.66 16.81
CA GLU A 59 9.12 -14.22 16.90
C GLU A 59 10.44 -13.49 16.60
N VAL A 60 10.49 -12.79 15.46
CA VAL A 60 11.70 -12.06 15.04
C VAL A 60 11.52 -10.57 15.29
N LYS A 61 12.45 -9.96 16.04
CA LYS A 61 12.43 -8.50 16.28
C LYS A 61 12.79 -7.73 15.01
N ALA A 62 12.08 -6.63 14.78
CA ALA A 62 12.30 -5.75 13.64
C ALA A 62 13.72 -5.14 13.57
N SER A 63 14.44 -5.06 14.69
CA SER A 63 15.84 -4.60 14.70
C SER A 63 16.77 -5.54 13.95
N LEU A 64 16.50 -6.85 13.96
CA LEU A 64 17.32 -7.84 13.26
C LEU A 64 17.11 -7.78 11.75
N THR A 65 15.86 -7.60 11.30
CA THR A 65 15.58 -7.40 9.88
C THR A 65 16.08 -6.05 9.37
N HIS A 66 16.05 -5.00 10.21
CA HIS A 66 16.70 -3.73 9.91
C HIS A 66 18.21 -3.89 9.73
N GLN A 67 18.87 -4.59 10.66
CA GLN A 67 20.29 -4.87 10.56
C GLN A 67 20.64 -5.62 9.27
N MET A 68 19.86 -6.65 8.88
CA MET A 68 20.03 -7.30 7.57
C MET A 68 19.95 -6.30 6.41
N ARG A 69 18.98 -5.37 6.44
CA ARG A 69 18.86 -4.35 5.39
C ARG A 69 20.09 -3.45 5.31
N GLU A 70 20.62 -3.01 6.45
CA GLU A 70 21.82 -2.18 6.49
C GLU A 70 23.05 -2.94 6.00
N SER A 71 23.28 -4.13 6.53
CA SER A 71 24.46 -4.94 6.22
C SER A 71 24.52 -5.33 4.75
N PHE A 72 23.38 -5.57 4.10
CA PHE A 72 23.30 -5.97 2.69
C PHE A 72 22.85 -4.83 1.75
N ASN A 73 22.73 -3.60 2.24
CA ASN A 73 22.27 -2.43 1.47
C ASN A 73 20.92 -2.68 0.74
N LEU A 74 19.99 -3.37 1.41
CA LEU A 74 18.65 -3.70 0.90
C LEU A 74 17.71 -2.53 1.15
N ILE A 75 17.68 -1.60 0.21
CA ILE A 75 16.96 -0.33 0.35
C ILE A 75 15.46 -0.57 0.50
N LYS A 76 14.90 0.10 1.50
CA LYS A 76 13.46 0.14 1.74
C LYS A 76 12.94 1.53 1.40
N ASN A 77 12.22 1.65 0.29
CA ASN A 77 11.51 2.87 -0.06
C ASN A 77 10.01 2.59 -0.19
N ARG A 78 9.23 3.06 0.79
CA ARG A 78 7.78 2.85 0.86
C ARG A 78 7.00 3.70 -0.15
N ASP A 79 7.61 4.77 -0.66
CA ASP A 79 6.96 5.65 -1.62
C ASP A 79 7.03 5.06 -3.04
N VAL A 80 7.98 4.16 -3.31
CA VAL A 80 8.16 3.56 -4.64
C VAL A 80 7.16 2.43 -4.89
N ASN A 81 7.03 1.48 -3.96
CA ASN A 81 6.14 0.31 -4.11
C ASN A 81 5.89 -0.41 -2.77
N ASP A 82 4.94 -1.35 -2.79
CA ASP A 82 4.55 -2.20 -1.68
C ASP A 82 5.44 -3.45 -1.51
N TYR A 83 6.36 -3.72 -2.43
CA TYR A 83 7.23 -4.92 -2.39
C TYR A 83 8.10 -4.98 -1.14
N HIS A 84 8.34 -3.84 -0.49
CA HIS A 84 9.06 -3.80 0.77
C HIS A 84 8.41 -4.65 1.88
N HIS A 85 7.08 -4.84 1.86
CA HIS A 85 6.38 -5.73 2.78
C HIS A 85 6.75 -7.20 2.56
N ALA A 86 6.78 -7.65 1.31
CA ALA A 86 7.18 -9.01 0.95
C ALA A 86 8.66 -9.27 1.30
N VAL A 87 9.54 -8.31 1.03
CA VAL A 87 10.96 -8.40 1.41
C VAL A 87 11.11 -8.45 2.93
N ASP A 88 10.39 -7.64 3.69
CA ASP A 88 10.44 -7.68 5.16
C ASP A 88 9.95 -9.03 5.73
N ALA A 89 8.90 -9.60 5.15
CA ALA A 89 8.41 -10.92 5.51
C ALA A 89 9.45 -12.03 5.21
N TYR A 90 10.07 -11.98 4.02
CA TYR A 90 11.15 -12.89 3.66
C TYR A 90 12.36 -12.77 4.60
N LEU A 91 12.80 -11.54 4.90
CA LEU A 91 13.90 -11.30 5.85
C LEU A 91 13.56 -11.83 7.24
N SER A 92 12.31 -11.67 7.69
CA SER A 92 11.86 -12.20 8.97
C SER A 92 11.95 -13.73 9.00
N ALA A 93 11.46 -14.41 7.95
CA ALA A 93 11.56 -15.86 7.83
C ALA A 93 13.02 -16.34 7.77
N PHE A 94 13.85 -15.67 6.97
CA PHE A 94 15.27 -15.96 6.83
C PHE A 94 16.02 -15.82 8.16
N VAL A 95 15.85 -14.69 8.86
CA VAL A 95 16.47 -14.45 10.17
C VAL A 95 15.96 -15.43 11.21
N GLY A 96 14.65 -15.71 11.24
CA GLY A 96 14.06 -16.68 12.16
C GLY A 96 14.67 -18.07 11.99
N GLN A 97 14.76 -18.55 10.75
CA GLN A 97 15.38 -19.83 10.41
C GLN A 97 16.87 -19.86 10.78
N TYR A 98 17.59 -18.78 10.47
CA TYR A 98 19.01 -18.67 10.81
C TYR A 98 19.22 -18.71 12.33
N LEU A 99 18.46 -17.93 13.11
CA LEU A 99 18.56 -17.92 14.57
C LEU A 99 18.22 -19.29 15.18
N TYR A 100 17.16 -19.93 14.70
CA TYR A 100 16.70 -21.23 15.18
C TYR A 100 17.79 -22.31 15.03
N ASN A 101 18.48 -22.34 13.88
CA ASN A 101 19.52 -23.33 13.60
C ASN A 101 20.89 -22.96 14.18
N ARG A 102 21.28 -21.68 14.14
CA ARG A 102 22.62 -21.22 14.57
C ARG A 102 22.75 -21.12 16.08
N TYR A 103 21.66 -20.82 16.78
CA TYR A 103 21.67 -20.59 18.22
C TYR A 103 20.59 -21.42 18.96
N PRO A 104 20.66 -22.76 19.01
CA PRO A 104 19.63 -23.57 19.65
C PRO A 104 19.46 -23.27 21.15
N LYS A 105 20.56 -22.98 21.89
CA LYS A 105 20.50 -22.51 23.30
C LYS A 105 19.67 -21.23 23.49
N LEU A 106 19.48 -20.45 22.44
CA LEU A 106 18.76 -19.17 22.50
C LEU A 106 17.32 -19.27 22.00
N GLN A 107 16.86 -20.44 21.54
CA GLN A 107 15.47 -20.64 21.12
C GLN A 107 14.43 -20.20 22.17
N PRO A 108 14.62 -20.42 23.50
CA PRO A 108 13.68 -19.91 24.51
C PRO A 108 13.43 -18.40 24.49
N TYR A 109 14.30 -17.60 23.86
CA TYR A 109 14.15 -16.15 23.76
C TYR A 109 13.27 -15.71 22.57
N PHE A 110 13.09 -16.56 21.55
CA PHE A 110 12.39 -16.18 20.32
C PHE A 110 11.42 -17.25 19.78
N VAL A 111 11.41 -18.46 20.34
CA VAL A 111 10.43 -19.50 20.01
C VAL A 111 9.32 -19.48 21.05
N TYR A 112 8.09 -19.25 20.58
CA TYR A 112 6.91 -19.24 21.43
C TYR A 112 6.72 -20.60 22.12
N GLY A 113 6.28 -20.60 23.38
CA GLY A 113 6.03 -21.82 24.17
C GLY A 113 7.29 -22.50 24.73
N GLN A 114 8.49 -22.19 24.24
CA GLN A 114 9.75 -22.73 24.79
C GLN A 114 10.31 -21.94 25.97
N PHE A 115 9.50 -21.07 26.59
CA PHE A 115 9.95 -20.25 27.70
C PHE A 115 10.37 -21.13 28.89
N LYS A 116 11.67 -21.31 29.09
CA LYS A 116 12.18 -21.91 30.32
C LYS A 116 11.99 -20.90 31.45
N LYS A 117 11.28 -21.28 32.52
CA LYS A 117 11.39 -20.61 33.82
C LYS A 117 12.84 -20.76 34.26
N PHE A 118 13.65 -19.73 34.04
CA PHE A 118 15.07 -19.77 34.42
C PHE A 118 15.19 -19.81 35.94
N ASP A 119 15.74 -20.90 36.47
CA ASP A 119 16.23 -20.92 37.84
C ASP A 119 17.45 -19.98 37.93
N LYS A 120 17.58 -19.24 39.04
CA LYS A 120 18.56 -18.16 39.25
C LYS A 120 20.03 -18.62 39.06
N GLN A 121 20.30 -19.92 39.10
CA GLN A 121 21.61 -20.52 38.83
C GLN A 121 21.92 -20.75 37.33
N SER A 122 20.90 -20.90 36.48
CA SER A 122 21.06 -21.18 35.03
C SER A 122 21.50 -19.95 34.20
N THR A 123 21.55 -18.77 34.82
CA THR A 123 22.11 -17.51 34.28
C THR A 123 23.62 -17.57 33.93
N ARG A 124 24.25 -18.73 34.09
CA ARG A 124 25.65 -19.03 33.75
C ARG A 124 25.84 -19.46 32.29
N ILE A 125 24.89 -19.23 31.38
CA ILE A 125 25.22 -19.28 29.94
C ILE A 125 26.30 -18.22 29.72
N GLY A 126 27.54 -18.68 29.55
CA GLY A 126 28.75 -17.87 29.46
C GLY A 126 28.75 -16.98 28.22
N MET A 127 27.92 -15.93 28.23
CA MET A 127 27.97 -14.85 27.26
C MET A 127 29.10 -13.89 27.64
N LYS A 128 30.34 -14.35 27.53
CA LYS A 128 31.51 -13.46 27.45
C LYS A 128 31.56 -12.87 26.04
N THR A 129 30.80 -11.82 25.74
CA THR A 129 30.94 -11.15 24.44
C THR A 129 30.63 -9.66 24.55
N ASN A 130 31.67 -8.83 24.42
CA ASN A 130 31.57 -7.38 24.43
C ASN A 130 30.91 -6.77 23.18
N HIS A 131 30.41 -7.57 22.22
CA HIS A 131 29.62 -7.11 21.07
C HIS A 131 28.59 -8.18 20.66
N PHE A 132 27.29 -7.95 20.90
CA PHE A 132 26.20 -8.87 20.56
C PHE A 132 25.70 -8.58 19.14
N ASN A 133 26.35 -9.19 18.15
CA ASN A 133 25.87 -9.21 16.78
C ASN A 133 25.51 -10.64 16.38
N PHE A 134 24.22 -10.98 16.47
CA PHE A 134 23.72 -12.32 16.11
C PHE A 134 23.83 -12.64 14.62
N LEU A 135 23.97 -11.62 13.76
CA LEU A 135 24.03 -11.77 12.31
C LEU A 135 25.46 -11.62 11.78
N TYR A 136 26.46 -11.49 12.67
CA TYR A 136 27.84 -11.19 12.30
C TYR A 136 28.41 -12.12 11.22
N ASP A 137 28.13 -13.42 11.34
CA ASP A 137 28.59 -14.45 10.40
C ASP A 137 28.02 -14.26 8.98
N LEU A 138 26.85 -13.64 8.87
CA LEU A 138 26.17 -13.36 7.60
C LEU A 138 26.63 -12.05 6.96
N GLU A 139 26.88 -11.01 7.77
CA GLU A 139 27.18 -9.68 7.25
C GLU A 139 28.38 -9.70 6.26
N PRO A 140 28.40 -8.83 5.24
CA PRO A 140 29.54 -8.73 4.34
C PRO A 140 30.85 -8.47 5.09
N GLU A 141 31.97 -8.91 4.52
CA GLU A 141 33.28 -8.55 5.02
C GLU A 141 33.55 -7.07 4.72
N GLY A 142 33.77 -6.27 5.76
CA GLY A 142 34.21 -4.89 5.59
C GLY A 142 35.64 -4.84 5.05
N LYS A 143 35.99 -3.75 4.33
CA LYS A 143 37.33 -3.54 3.76
C LYS A 143 38.49 -3.61 4.78
N ASN A 144 38.21 -3.52 6.08
CA ASN A 144 39.18 -3.45 7.18
C ASN A 144 38.96 -4.53 8.27
N VAL A 145 38.40 -5.71 7.95
CA VAL A 145 38.17 -6.77 8.94
C VAL A 145 39.40 -7.69 9.05
N LYS A 146 40.03 -7.76 10.24
CA LYS A 146 41.21 -8.61 10.53
C LYS A 146 40.89 -10.11 10.67
N ILE A 147 39.62 -10.49 10.76
CA ILE A 147 39.16 -11.87 10.99
C ILE A 147 38.28 -12.29 9.81
N LYS A 148 38.70 -13.30 9.04
CA LYS A 148 37.86 -13.89 7.99
C LYS A 148 36.63 -14.51 8.61
N LYS A 149 35.46 -14.23 8.02
CA LYS A 149 34.20 -14.81 8.48
C LYS A 149 34.09 -16.26 8.01
N PRO A 150 33.33 -17.11 8.71
CA PRO A 150 33.20 -18.50 8.33
C PRO A 150 32.47 -18.63 6.98
N THR A 151 33.05 -19.39 6.06
CA THR A 151 32.39 -19.76 4.80
C THR A 151 31.20 -20.68 5.07
N LYS A 152 31.40 -21.70 5.92
CA LYS A 152 30.34 -22.60 6.37
C LYS A 152 29.76 -22.14 7.70
N ILE A 153 28.46 -21.91 7.72
CA ILE A 153 27.72 -21.60 8.94
C ILE A 153 27.34 -22.94 9.57
N ILE A 154 27.82 -23.18 10.78
CA ILE A 154 27.60 -24.43 11.50
C ILE A 154 26.67 -24.25 12.70
N ASN A 155 25.97 -25.28 13.12
CA ASN A 155 25.42 -25.31 14.46
C ASN A 155 26.58 -25.64 15.43
N LYS A 156 26.85 -24.75 16.40
CA LYS A 156 27.99 -24.95 17.32
C LYS A 156 27.77 -26.10 18.30
N GLU A 157 26.54 -26.58 18.45
CA GLU A 157 26.21 -27.69 19.36
C GLU A 157 26.25 -29.04 18.65
N THR A 158 25.65 -29.12 17.45
CA THR A 158 25.52 -30.38 16.71
C THR A 158 26.65 -30.60 15.71
N GLY A 159 27.36 -29.53 15.32
CA GLY A 159 28.35 -29.57 14.24
C GLY A 159 27.75 -29.58 12.83
N GLU A 160 26.43 -29.62 12.70
CA GLU A 160 25.74 -29.65 11.40
C GLU A 160 25.97 -28.37 10.61
N ILE A 161 26.13 -28.50 9.29
CA ILE A 161 26.26 -27.36 8.38
C ILE A 161 24.85 -26.81 8.10
N ILE A 162 24.60 -25.59 8.56
CA ILE A 162 23.34 -24.86 8.35
C ILE A 162 23.26 -24.35 6.91
N GLY A 163 24.41 -23.96 6.35
CA GLY A 163 24.52 -23.53 4.97
C GLY A 163 25.85 -22.83 4.68
N ASP A 164 26.11 -22.60 3.41
CA ASP A 164 27.21 -21.75 2.95
C ASP A 164 26.79 -20.28 2.98
N ARG A 165 27.65 -19.41 3.51
CA ARG A 165 27.37 -17.98 3.65
C ARG A 165 27.12 -17.33 2.30
N ASP A 166 27.97 -17.59 1.31
CA ASP A 166 27.92 -16.91 0.02
C ASP A 166 26.69 -17.38 -0.78
N GLU A 167 26.30 -18.64 -0.67
CA GLU A 167 25.03 -19.14 -1.21
C GLU A 167 23.80 -18.47 -0.58
N LEU A 168 23.78 -18.35 0.75
CA LEU A 168 22.69 -17.68 1.47
C LEU A 168 22.56 -16.21 1.07
N VAL A 169 23.70 -15.51 0.94
CA VAL A 169 23.76 -14.11 0.49
C VAL A 169 23.34 -13.98 -0.97
N THR A 170 23.73 -14.91 -1.83
CA THR A 170 23.33 -14.96 -3.24
C THR A 170 21.82 -15.12 -3.37
N LYS A 171 21.24 -16.05 -2.59
CA LYS A 171 19.78 -16.25 -2.53
C LYS A 171 19.05 -15.01 -2.04
N LEU A 172 19.56 -14.37 -0.98
CA LEU A 172 19.01 -13.11 -0.45
C LEU A 172 18.99 -12.00 -1.52
N ASN A 173 20.11 -11.80 -2.21
CA ASN A 173 20.22 -10.81 -3.28
C ASN A 173 19.31 -11.14 -4.47
N ARG A 174 19.16 -12.41 -4.83
CA ARG A 174 18.25 -12.85 -5.89
C ARG A 174 16.81 -12.49 -5.55
N VAL A 175 16.34 -12.82 -4.34
CA VAL A 175 14.96 -12.54 -3.90
C VAL A 175 14.69 -11.03 -3.87
N TYR A 176 15.63 -10.24 -3.34
CA TYR A 176 15.51 -8.77 -3.31
C TYR A 176 15.36 -8.15 -4.71
N ASN A 177 16.01 -8.73 -5.72
CA ASN A 177 16.00 -8.22 -7.10
C ASN A 177 14.81 -8.72 -7.94
N PHE A 178 13.83 -9.42 -7.37
CA PHE A 178 12.61 -9.76 -8.08
C PHE A 178 11.85 -8.49 -8.51
N LYS A 179 11.62 -8.37 -9.82
CA LYS A 179 10.91 -7.22 -10.42
C LYS A 179 9.39 -7.36 -10.36
N TYR A 180 8.91 -8.53 -9.95
CA TYR A 180 7.51 -8.84 -9.81
C TYR A 180 7.30 -9.63 -8.53
N MET A 181 6.50 -9.08 -7.62
CA MET A 181 6.04 -9.75 -6.41
C MET A 181 4.51 -9.60 -6.36
N LEU A 182 3.83 -10.61 -5.82
CA LEU A 182 2.38 -10.57 -5.72
C LEU A 182 1.95 -9.53 -4.68
N VAL A 183 1.09 -8.61 -5.11
CA VAL A 183 0.41 -7.64 -4.25
C VAL A 183 -1.07 -7.75 -4.56
N SER A 184 -1.85 -8.14 -3.56
CA SER A 184 -3.30 -8.22 -3.56
C SER A 184 -3.86 -7.12 -2.64
N GLN A 185 -4.99 -6.56 -3.02
CA GLN A 185 -5.72 -5.58 -2.21
C GLN A 185 -7.04 -6.20 -1.76
N GLU A 186 -7.37 -6.05 -0.48
CA GLU A 186 -8.66 -6.49 0.04
C GLU A 186 -9.80 -5.71 -0.64
N VAL A 187 -10.78 -6.44 -1.17
CA VAL A 187 -12.01 -5.88 -1.71
C VAL A 187 -13.07 -5.78 -0.62
N TYR A 188 -13.88 -4.72 -0.66
CA TYR A 188 -14.85 -4.47 0.41
C TYR A 188 -16.09 -3.72 -0.07
N THR A 189 -17.14 -3.79 0.74
CA THR A 189 -18.33 -2.91 0.64
C THR A 189 -18.30 -1.87 1.76
N ARG A 190 -19.01 -0.75 1.57
CA ARG A 190 -19.16 0.29 2.59
C ARG A 190 -20.55 0.22 3.22
N SER A 191 -20.60 0.28 4.54
CA SER A 191 -21.84 0.30 5.34
C SER A 191 -21.97 1.53 6.25
N GLY A 192 -21.06 2.49 6.11
CA GLY A 192 -21.01 3.71 6.94
C GLY A 192 -22.04 4.77 6.53
N ALA A 193 -21.59 6.02 6.37
CA ALA A 193 -22.47 7.15 6.08
C ALA A 193 -23.29 6.97 4.78
N LEU A 194 -24.54 7.44 4.79
CA LEU A 194 -25.44 7.39 3.63
C LEU A 194 -25.16 8.52 2.63
N PHE A 195 -24.85 9.71 3.14
CA PHE A 195 -24.63 10.96 2.42
C PHE A 195 -23.94 11.98 3.36
N ASP A 196 -23.54 13.13 2.85
CA ASP A 196 -22.94 14.20 3.65
C ASP A 196 -24.01 14.85 4.57
N GLN A 197 -23.64 15.17 5.81
CA GLN A 197 -24.59 15.62 6.84
C GLN A 197 -25.09 17.07 6.63
N THR A 198 -24.41 17.85 5.79
CA THR A 198 -24.82 19.23 5.50
C THR A 198 -26.14 19.25 4.73
N ILE A 199 -27.11 20.01 5.26
CA ILE A 199 -28.38 20.30 4.59
C ILE A 199 -28.18 21.51 3.67
N TYR A 200 -28.62 21.36 2.43
CA TYR A 200 -28.57 22.42 1.42
C TYR A 200 -29.97 22.91 1.07
N PRO A 201 -30.15 24.20 0.77
CA PRO A 201 -31.42 24.72 0.27
C PRO A 201 -31.75 24.14 -1.11
N ALA A 202 -33.03 24.23 -1.50
CA ALA A 202 -33.55 23.69 -2.78
C ALA A 202 -32.77 24.18 -4.00
N ASN A 203 -32.38 25.45 -4.02
CA ASN A 203 -31.68 26.09 -5.14
C ASN A 203 -30.15 26.04 -5.03
N SER A 204 -29.60 25.09 -4.27
CA SER A 204 -28.14 24.96 -4.08
C SER A 204 -27.38 24.47 -5.32
N GLY A 205 -28.05 24.09 -6.40
CA GLY A 205 -27.44 23.52 -7.61
C GLY A 205 -26.86 22.11 -7.41
N LYS A 206 -27.03 21.51 -6.23
CA LYS A 206 -26.56 20.15 -5.93
C LYS A 206 -27.62 19.11 -6.28
N LYS A 207 -27.19 17.87 -6.50
CA LYS A 207 -28.11 16.72 -6.56
C LYS A 207 -28.56 16.37 -5.15
N LEU A 208 -29.76 16.79 -4.80
CA LEU A 208 -30.30 16.70 -3.43
C LEU A 208 -30.96 15.34 -3.15
N ILE A 209 -30.91 14.95 -1.89
CA ILE A 209 -31.59 13.78 -1.31
C ILE A 209 -32.60 14.31 -0.30
N PRO A 210 -33.90 13.94 -0.39
CA PRO A 210 -34.95 14.39 0.52
C PRO A 210 -34.60 14.21 2.01
N LEU A 211 -34.99 15.18 2.84
CA LEU A 211 -34.83 15.08 4.31
C LEU A 211 -35.69 13.95 4.90
N LYS A 212 -36.89 13.76 4.35
CA LYS A 212 -37.89 12.76 4.70
C LYS A 212 -38.71 12.39 3.45
N GLN A 213 -39.42 11.27 3.49
CA GLN A 213 -40.24 10.80 2.35
C GLN A 213 -41.28 11.83 1.90
N ASN A 214 -41.87 12.58 2.83
CA ASN A 214 -42.87 13.61 2.57
C ASN A 214 -42.31 15.04 2.40
N LYS A 215 -40.98 15.21 2.35
CA LYS A 215 -40.33 16.52 2.19
C LYS A 215 -39.56 16.57 0.88
N THR A 216 -40.22 17.07 -0.17
CA THR A 216 -39.61 17.20 -1.51
C THR A 216 -38.43 18.17 -1.51
N THR A 217 -37.40 17.88 -2.31
CA THR A 217 -36.18 18.68 -2.35
C THR A 217 -36.37 20.05 -2.98
N ALA A 218 -37.42 20.24 -3.78
CA ALA A 218 -37.76 21.50 -4.43
C ALA A 218 -38.21 22.58 -3.44
N ILE A 219 -38.80 22.19 -2.30
CA ILE A 219 -39.28 23.11 -1.25
C ILE A 219 -38.32 23.11 -0.07
N TYR A 220 -37.98 21.93 0.44
CA TYR A 220 -37.27 21.78 1.72
C TYR A 220 -35.76 21.64 1.58
N GLY A 221 -35.24 21.63 0.35
CA GLY A 221 -33.85 21.29 0.12
C GLY A 221 -33.54 19.83 0.52
N GLY A 222 -32.30 19.55 0.88
CA GLY A 222 -31.92 18.19 1.25
C GLY A 222 -30.43 17.98 1.47
N TYR A 223 -30.07 16.72 1.69
CA TYR A 223 -28.68 16.29 1.79
C TYR A 223 -28.04 16.17 0.41
N SER A 224 -26.71 16.05 0.35
CA SER A 224 -25.97 15.80 -0.90
C SER A 224 -24.85 14.78 -0.69
N GLY A 225 -24.13 14.42 -1.75
CA GLY A 225 -22.96 13.56 -1.62
C GLY A 225 -23.28 12.11 -1.26
N SER A 226 -24.28 11.52 -1.93
CA SER A 226 -24.66 10.10 -1.77
C SER A 226 -23.44 9.18 -1.76
N LYS A 227 -23.31 8.37 -0.72
CA LYS A 227 -22.25 7.36 -0.62
C LYS A 227 -22.75 6.03 -1.19
N ALA A 228 -21.91 5.39 -1.99
CA ALA A 228 -22.18 4.05 -2.52
C ALA A 228 -21.68 2.99 -1.53
N ALA A 229 -22.44 1.90 -1.37
CA ALA A 229 -22.02 0.72 -0.64
C ALA A 229 -21.11 -0.17 -1.48
N TYR A 230 -21.44 -0.30 -2.76
CA TYR A 230 -20.72 -1.05 -3.77
C TYR A 230 -21.08 -0.50 -5.16
N MET A 231 -20.56 -1.11 -6.22
CA MET A 231 -20.82 -0.74 -7.60
C MET A 231 -21.56 -1.85 -8.36
N SER A 232 -22.16 -1.51 -9.49
CA SER A 232 -22.67 -2.47 -10.46
C SER A 232 -22.10 -2.17 -11.83
N ILE A 233 -21.90 -3.19 -12.65
CA ILE A 233 -21.54 -3.04 -14.06
C ILE A 233 -22.78 -3.29 -14.90
N ILE A 234 -23.13 -2.29 -15.70
CA ILE A 234 -24.21 -2.35 -16.65
C ILE A 234 -23.68 -2.30 -18.07
N ARG A 235 -24.45 -2.87 -19.01
CA ARG A 235 -24.22 -2.73 -20.44
C ARG A 235 -25.22 -1.74 -21.02
N LEU A 236 -24.72 -0.77 -21.74
CA LEU A 236 -25.48 0.22 -22.49
C LEU A 236 -25.33 -0.06 -23.98
N ARG A 237 -26.44 -0.05 -24.71
CA ARG A 237 -26.45 -0.14 -26.18
C ARG A 237 -26.72 1.23 -26.76
N ASP A 238 -25.85 1.70 -27.64
CA ASP A 238 -26.10 2.90 -28.42
C ASP A 238 -25.82 2.65 -29.91
N LYS A 239 -26.06 3.67 -30.75
CA LYS A 239 -25.84 3.58 -32.20
C LYS A 239 -24.38 3.29 -32.58
N LYS A 240 -23.42 3.48 -31.67
CA LYS A 240 -21.98 3.27 -31.88
C LYS A 240 -21.50 1.92 -31.34
N GLY A 241 -22.35 1.16 -30.66
CA GLY A 241 -22.08 -0.19 -30.19
C GLY A 241 -22.47 -0.41 -28.72
N GLU A 242 -21.95 -1.49 -28.15
CA GLU A 242 -22.15 -1.83 -26.74
C GLU A 242 -20.99 -1.29 -25.89
N THR A 243 -21.32 -0.64 -24.78
CA THR A 243 -20.33 -0.16 -23.79
C THR A 243 -20.73 -0.61 -22.39
N TYR A 244 -19.73 -0.84 -21.54
CA TYR A 244 -19.96 -1.22 -20.15
C TYR A 244 -19.70 -0.01 -19.26
N ARG A 245 -20.57 0.23 -18.28
CA ARG A 245 -20.46 1.37 -17.37
C ARG A 245 -20.56 0.93 -15.93
N ILE A 246 -19.72 1.52 -15.09
CA ILE A 246 -19.76 1.32 -13.65
C ILE A 246 -20.71 2.35 -13.03
N VAL A 247 -21.68 1.88 -12.25
CA VAL A 247 -22.64 2.70 -11.51
C VAL A 247 -22.53 2.42 -10.01
N GLY A 248 -22.76 3.42 -9.17
CA GLY A 248 -22.68 3.28 -7.72
C GLY A 248 -24.03 2.90 -7.13
N ILE A 249 -24.07 1.91 -6.26
CA ILE A 249 -25.29 1.52 -5.55
C ILE A 249 -25.29 2.19 -4.17
N PRO A 250 -26.19 3.14 -3.88
CA PRO A 250 -26.19 3.89 -2.63
C PRO A 250 -26.36 3.01 -1.39
N VAL A 251 -25.68 3.34 -0.29
CA VAL A 251 -25.84 2.61 0.99
C VAL A 251 -27.31 2.59 1.44
N ARG A 252 -28.02 3.70 1.24
CA ARG A 252 -29.44 3.87 1.66
C ARG A 252 -30.42 2.91 1.00
N VAL A 253 -30.06 2.24 -0.09
CA VAL A 253 -30.96 1.30 -0.79
C VAL A 253 -30.61 -0.17 -0.53
N VAL A 254 -29.47 -0.47 0.10
CA VAL A 254 -28.96 -1.83 0.30
C VAL A 254 -29.96 -2.70 1.08
N ASN A 255 -30.57 -2.18 2.15
CA ASN A 255 -31.56 -2.93 2.92
C ASN A 255 -32.78 -3.31 2.07
N LYS A 256 -33.26 -2.40 1.23
CA LYS A 256 -34.39 -2.64 0.33
C LYS A 256 -34.02 -3.69 -0.73
N LEU A 257 -32.82 -3.60 -1.30
CA LEU A 257 -32.29 -4.58 -2.25
C LEU A 257 -32.15 -5.97 -1.62
N ASN A 258 -31.62 -6.07 -0.39
CA ASN A 258 -31.48 -7.33 0.33
C ASN A 258 -32.85 -7.97 0.63
N GLN A 259 -33.85 -7.16 1.01
CA GLN A 259 -35.22 -7.65 1.19
C GLN A 259 -35.84 -8.14 -0.12
N ALA A 260 -35.60 -7.44 -1.23
CA ALA A 260 -36.06 -7.86 -2.55
C ALA A 260 -35.39 -9.18 -2.99
N LYS A 261 -34.08 -9.31 -2.77
CA LYS A 261 -33.30 -10.53 -3.05
C LYS A 261 -33.79 -11.76 -2.31
N LYS A 262 -34.23 -11.60 -1.05
CA LYS A 262 -34.86 -12.68 -0.27
C LYS A 262 -36.19 -13.14 -0.85
N LYS A 263 -36.91 -12.29 -1.60
CA LYS A 263 -38.21 -12.64 -2.19
C LYS A 263 -38.05 -13.36 -3.52
N SER A 264 -37.22 -12.85 -4.43
CA SER A 264 -36.92 -13.47 -5.74
C SER A 264 -35.83 -12.67 -6.48
N ASN A 265 -35.17 -13.30 -7.46
CA ASN A 265 -34.23 -12.61 -8.34
C ASN A 265 -34.90 -11.52 -9.19
N GLU A 266 -36.12 -11.77 -9.69
CA GLU A 266 -36.88 -10.80 -10.48
C GLU A 266 -37.18 -9.51 -9.71
N LYS A 267 -37.65 -9.62 -8.45
CA LYS A 267 -37.88 -8.47 -7.58
C LYS A 267 -36.59 -7.71 -7.27
N TYR A 268 -35.48 -8.44 -7.06
CA TYR A 268 -34.18 -7.81 -6.87
C TYR A 268 -33.73 -7.02 -8.10
N LEU A 269 -33.85 -7.61 -9.30
CA LEU A 269 -33.47 -6.96 -10.55
C LEU A 269 -34.34 -5.73 -10.82
N ALA A 270 -35.65 -5.80 -10.61
CA ALA A 270 -36.55 -4.67 -10.76
C ALA A 270 -36.17 -3.49 -9.84
N GLU A 271 -35.88 -3.78 -8.58
CA GLU A 271 -35.47 -2.76 -7.60
C GLU A 271 -34.09 -2.18 -7.93
N LEU A 272 -33.14 -3.03 -8.35
CA LEU A 272 -31.81 -2.60 -8.78
C LEU A 272 -31.90 -1.71 -10.02
N LYS A 273 -32.72 -2.06 -11.01
CA LYS A 273 -32.95 -1.24 -12.20
C LYS A 273 -33.53 0.12 -11.84
N ALA A 274 -34.53 0.17 -10.95
CA ALA A 274 -35.12 1.43 -10.46
C ALA A 274 -34.10 2.34 -9.76
N VAL A 275 -33.07 1.78 -9.11
CA VAL A 275 -31.97 2.54 -8.50
C VAL A 275 -30.97 3.08 -9.54
N ILE A 276 -30.74 2.33 -10.62
CA ILE A 276 -29.73 2.64 -11.65
C ILE A 276 -30.25 3.61 -12.69
N GLU A 277 -31.50 3.46 -13.13
CA GLU A 277 -32.10 4.24 -14.22
C GLU A 277 -31.94 5.77 -14.06
N PRO A 278 -32.20 6.38 -12.87
CA PRO A 278 -32.00 7.81 -12.67
C PRO A 278 -30.53 8.27 -12.69
N GLN A 279 -29.57 7.33 -12.60
CA GLN A 279 -28.14 7.63 -12.66
C GLN A 279 -27.61 7.67 -14.09
N ILE A 280 -28.34 7.04 -15.02
CA ILE A 280 -27.92 6.90 -16.42
C ILE A 280 -28.78 7.71 -17.38
N ALA A 281 -29.93 8.22 -16.98
CA ALA A 281 -30.79 9.04 -17.83
C ALA A 281 -30.02 10.21 -18.48
N LYS A 282 -30.27 10.43 -19.78
CA LYS A 282 -29.64 11.51 -20.55
C LYS A 282 -30.56 12.73 -20.57
N THR A 283 -30.00 13.91 -20.34
CA THR A 283 -30.74 15.16 -20.54
C THR A 283 -30.78 15.51 -22.03
N LYS A 284 -31.96 15.57 -22.64
CA LYS A 284 -32.16 16.12 -23.98
C LYS A 284 -32.85 17.47 -23.89
N LYS A 285 -32.41 18.42 -24.71
CA LYS A 285 -33.10 19.70 -24.90
C LYS A 285 -34.15 19.51 -25.98
N ASP A 286 -35.41 19.76 -25.64
CA ASP A 286 -36.51 19.84 -26.59
C ASP A 286 -36.24 21.01 -27.55
N ARG A 287 -36.27 20.72 -28.86
CA ARG A 287 -35.97 21.70 -29.90
C ARG A 287 -37.08 22.73 -30.09
N LYS A 288 -38.32 22.41 -29.73
CA LYS A 288 -39.50 23.29 -29.87
C LYS A 288 -39.74 24.13 -28.63
N THR A 289 -39.64 23.55 -27.44
CA THR A 289 -39.96 24.23 -26.18
C THR A 289 -38.73 24.74 -25.42
N GLY A 290 -37.52 24.32 -25.82
CA GLY A 290 -36.28 24.65 -25.12
C GLY A 290 -36.10 23.94 -23.77
N GLN A 291 -37.10 23.18 -23.31
CA GLN A 291 -37.09 22.48 -22.03
C GLN A 291 -36.12 21.30 -22.03
N ARG A 292 -35.54 21.00 -20.86
CA ARG A 292 -34.63 19.87 -20.68
C ARG A 292 -35.39 18.68 -20.09
N VAL A 293 -35.51 17.61 -20.85
CA VAL A 293 -36.20 16.38 -20.42
C VAL A 293 -35.18 15.27 -20.17
N LEU A 294 -35.36 14.51 -19.10
CA LEU A 294 -34.58 13.30 -18.83
C LEU A 294 -35.16 12.16 -19.66
N VAL A 295 -34.33 11.56 -20.49
CA VAL A 295 -34.69 10.40 -21.31
C VAL A 295 -34.04 9.16 -20.71
N PRO A 296 -34.84 8.15 -20.31
CA PRO A 296 -34.33 6.85 -19.89
C PRO A 296 -33.43 6.22 -20.95
N GLN A 297 -32.49 5.39 -20.52
CA GLN A 297 -31.69 4.57 -21.42
C GLN A 297 -31.96 3.11 -21.09
N GLU A 298 -32.14 2.29 -22.12
CA GLU A 298 -32.16 0.84 -21.92
C GLU A 298 -30.77 0.34 -21.52
N PHE A 299 -30.75 -0.60 -20.58
CA PHE A 299 -29.51 -1.20 -20.08
C PHE A 299 -29.76 -2.60 -19.54
N ASP A 300 -28.71 -3.41 -19.61
CA ASP A 300 -28.64 -4.71 -18.96
C ASP A 300 -27.77 -4.60 -17.71
N VAL A 301 -28.17 -5.28 -16.63
CA VAL A 301 -27.29 -5.48 -15.47
C VAL A 301 -26.42 -6.70 -15.75
N ILE A 302 -25.11 -6.50 -15.83
CA ILE A 302 -24.15 -7.57 -16.16
C ILE A 302 -23.55 -8.14 -14.88
N ILE A 303 -23.08 -7.26 -13.99
CA ILE A 303 -22.63 -7.66 -12.66
C ILE A 303 -23.37 -6.79 -11.64
N PRO A 304 -24.24 -7.38 -10.81
CA PRO A 304 -25.07 -6.62 -9.88
C PRO A 304 -24.27 -6.03 -8.71
N GLU A 305 -23.16 -6.67 -8.35
CA GLU A 305 -22.35 -6.31 -7.19
C GLU A 305 -20.85 -6.42 -7.50
N VAL A 306 -20.18 -5.27 -7.46
CA VAL A 306 -18.75 -5.08 -7.67
C VAL A 306 -18.22 -4.28 -6.50
N MET A 307 -17.26 -4.85 -5.79
CA MET A 307 -16.72 -4.26 -4.57
C MET A 307 -15.75 -3.10 -4.84
N TYR A 308 -15.51 -2.28 -3.82
CA TYR A 308 -14.36 -1.37 -3.82
C TYR A 308 -13.07 -2.17 -3.91
N ARG A 309 -12.04 -1.55 -4.49
CA ARG A 309 -10.74 -2.16 -4.79
C ARG A 309 -10.76 -3.32 -5.77
N GLN A 310 -11.90 -3.69 -6.35
CA GLN A 310 -11.97 -4.73 -7.38
C GLN A 310 -10.98 -4.43 -8.50
N LEU A 311 -10.08 -5.38 -8.77
CA LEU A 311 -9.06 -5.30 -9.82
C LEU A 311 -9.71 -5.51 -11.19
N ILE A 312 -9.40 -4.61 -12.12
CA ILE A 312 -9.84 -4.64 -13.51
C ILE A 312 -8.63 -4.47 -14.43
N VAL A 313 -8.61 -5.26 -15.50
CA VAL A 313 -7.72 -5.09 -16.64
C VAL A 313 -8.57 -4.77 -17.87
N ASP A 314 -8.31 -3.63 -18.50
CA ASP A 314 -8.99 -3.22 -19.74
C ASP A 314 -7.92 -2.81 -20.77
N GLY A 315 -7.67 -3.70 -21.72
CA GLY A 315 -6.49 -3.59 -22.60
C GLY A 315 -5.18 -3.60 -21.82
N ASP A 316 -4.39 -2.55 -21.95
CA ASP A 316 -3.13 -2.37 -21.22
C ASP A 316 -3.29 -1.69 -19.84
N GLN A 317 -4.49 -1.19 -19.53
CA GLN A 317 -4.78 -0.51 -18.27
C GLN A 317 -5.06 -1.54 -17.17
N LYS A 318 -4.35 -1.41 -16.04
CA LYS A 318 -4.55 -2.23 -14.84
C LYS A 318 -4.84 -1.30 -13.66
N PHE A 319 -6.03 -1.40 -13.09
CA PHE A 319 -6.49 -0.50 -12.03
C PHE A 319 -7.44 -1.19 -11.07
N THR A 320 -7.55 -0.64 -9.86
CA THR A 320 -8.61 -1.00 -8.92
C THR A 320 -9.68 0.08 -8.87
N LEU A 321 -10.90 -0.29 -8.48
CA LEU A 321 -12.00 0.67 -8.35
C LEU A 321 -11.95 1.43 -7.03
N GLY A 322 -11.79 2.75 -7.10
CA GLY A 322 -11.94 3.65 -5.96
C GLY A 322 -13.38 4.09 -5.70
N SER A 323 -14.19 4.12 -6.76
CA SER A 323 -15.65 4.30 -6.75
C SER A 323 -16.19 3.98 -8.15
N SER A 324 -17.45 4.33 -8.44
CA SER A 324 -17.98 4.31 -9.80
C SER A 324 -17.35 5.35 -10.73
N THR A 325 -16.60 6.32 -10.20
CA THR A 325 -15.96 7.41 -10.96
C THR A 325 -14.45 7.48 -10.79
N TYR A 326 -13.88 6.87 -9.74
CA TYR A 326 -12.44 6.88 -9.46
C TYR A 326 -11.79 5.54 -9.77
N GLN A 327 -10.67 5.59 -10.48
CA GLN A 327 -9.77 4.46 -10.68
C GLN A 327 -8.48 4.72 -9.90
N TYR A 328 -7.92 3.68 -9.31
CA TYR A 328 -6.61 3.73 -8.67
C TYR A 328 -5.64 2.85 -9.45
N ASN A 329 -4.41 3.30 -9.62
CA ASN A 329 -3.37 2.49 -10.24
C ASN A 329 -3.23 1.16 -9.50
N ALA A 330 -2.95 0.08 -10.23
CA ALA A 330 -2.74 -1.27 -9.69
C ALA A 330 -1.46 -1.91 -10.23
N ARG A 331 -0.47 -1.07 -10.55
CA ARG A 331 0.87 -1.45 -11.01
C ARG A 331 1.90 -0.95 -10.00
N GLN A 332 2.83 -1.82 -9.65
CA GLN A 332 3.92 -1.51 -8.74
C GLN A 332 5.09 -0.91 -9.55
N LEU A 333 5.58 0.26 -9.15
CA LEU A 333 6.72 0.90 -9.79
C LEU A 333 8.02 0.20 -9.37
N VAL A 334 8.86 -0.15 -10.33
CA VAL A 334 10.19 -0.74 -10.06
C VAL A 334 11.24 0.13 -10.72
N LEU A 335 12.07 0.75 -9.88
CA LEU A 335 13.16 1.62 -10.28
C LEU A 335 14.50 0.88 -10.25
N ASP A 336 15.46 1.43 -10.97
CA ASP A 336 16.81 0.88 -11.00
C ASP A 336 17.51 1.09 -9.64
N SER A 337 18.43 0.19 -9.27
CA SER A 337 19.07 0.21 -7.94
C SER A 337 19.77 1.54 -7.65
N LYS A 338 20.36 2.19 -8.66
CA LYS A 338 20.99 3.52 -8.51
C LYS A 338 19.96 4.59 -8.16
N SER A 339 18.76 4.53 -8.74
CA SER A 339 17.65 5.44 -8.42
C SER A 339 17.14 5.23 -7.00
N LEU A 340 16.98 3.97 -6.58
CA LEU A 340 16.62 3.63 -5.20
C LEU A 340 17.65 4.14 -4.18
N VAL A 341 18.95 4.00 -4.47
CA VAL A 341 20.03 4.58 -3.63
C VAL A 341 19.88 6.09 -3.55
N THR A 342 19.63 6.77 -4.67
CA THR A 342 19.45 8.24 -4.69
C THR A 342 18.27 8.69 -3.82
N LEU A 343 17.20 7.90 -3.79
CA LEU A 343 16.00 8.17 -2.99
C LEU A 343 16.11 7.71 -1.54
N SER A 344 17.23 7.07 -1.14
CA SER A 344 17.43 6.61 0.22
C SER A 344 17.80 7.75 1.17
N LYS A 345 17.39 7.63 2.43
CA LYS A 345 17.72 8.59 3.49
C LYS A 345 19.23 8.84 3.60
N ASN A 346 20.03 7.77 3.56
CA ASN A 346 21.50 7.85 3.65
C ASN A 346 22.11 8.68 2.53
N PHE A 347 21.59 8.59 1.30
CA PHE A 347 22.08 9.42 0.20
C PHE A 347 21.64 10.88 0.34
N ILE A 348 20.38 11.10 0.73
CA ILE A 348 19.78 12.43 0.90
C ILE A 348 20.55 13.24 1.96
N GLU A 349 20.89 12.61 3.09
CA GLU A 349 21.54 13.22 4.25
C GLU A 349 23.07 13.19 4.18
N SER A 350 23.66 12.57 3.14
CA SER A 350 25.12 12.47 3.04
C SER A 350 25.77 13.83 2.78
N ASN A 351 26.69 14.23 3.66
CA ASN A 351 27.52 15.43 3.48
C ASN A 351 28.77 15.20 2.63
N SER A 352 29.11 13.93 2.31
CA SER A 352 30.29 13.59 1.52
C SER A 352 30.06 13.68 0.00
N ILE A 353 28.83 13.96 -0.43
CA ILE A 353 28.45 14.02 -1.84
C ILE A 353 28.14 15.47 -2.21
N THR A 354 28.80 15.98 -3.25
CA THR A 354 28.60 17.36 -3.72
C THR A 354 27.17 17.61 -4.20
N SER A 355 26.73 18.87 -4.09
CA SER A 355 25.39 19.28 -4.55
C SER A 355 25.17 19.00 -6.04
N GLU A 356 26.21 19.15 -6.87
CA GLU A 356 26.13 18.85 -8.30
C GLU A 356 25.85 17.36 -8.56
N ILE A 357 26.54 16.45 -7.87
CA ILE A 357 26.30 15.01 -8.01
C ILE A 357 24.89 14.64 -7.54
N LYS A 358 24.44 15.22 -6.41
CA LYS A 358 23.06 15.03 -5.91
C LYS A 358 22.05 15.49 -6.96
N ASN A 359 22.25 16.68 -7.51
CA ASN A 359 21.40 17.26 -8.55
C ASN A 359 21.28 16.33 -9.77
N ASN A 360 22.41 15.91 -10.33
CA ASN A 360 22.46 15.05 -11.50
C ASN A 360 21.82 13.68 -11.25
N ARG A 361 21.98 13.12 -10.05
CA ARG A 361 21.33 11.85 -9.68
C ARG A 361 19.82 11.98 -9.54
N LEU A 362 19.30 13.10 -9.02
CA LEU A 362 17.85 13.34 -8.95
C LEU A 362 17.22 13.49 -10.33
N ILE A 363 17.93 14.10 -11.28
CA ILE A 363 17.53 14.15 -12.70
C ILE A 363 17.44 12.73 -13.28
N LYS A 364 18.44 11.89 -13.03
CA LYS A 364 18.41 10.48 -13.47
C LYS A 364 17.25 9.69 -12.86
N VAL A 365 16.87 9.97 -11.61
CA VAL A 365 15.68 9.34 -10.99
C VAL A 365 14.40 9.75 -11.74
N TYR A 366 14.26 11.03 -12.09
CA TYR A 366 13.12 11.50 -12.88
C TYR A 366 13.05 10.79 -14.23
N ASP A 367 14.18 10.64 -14.91
CA ASP A 367 14.28 9.95 -16.20
C ASP A 367 13.94 8.46 -16.10
N ASP A 368 14.43 7.78 -15.06
CA ASP A 368 14.09 6.39 -14.77
C ASP A 368 12.56 6.23 -14.56
N ILE A 369 11.95 7.11 -13.75
CA ILE A 369 10.50 7.13 -13.55
C ILE A 369 9.77 7.36 -14.88
N LEU A 370 10.17 8.34 -15.68
CA LEU A 370 9.56 8.60 -16.99
C LEU A 370 9.62 7.38 -17.91
N ASN A 371 10.76 6.69 -17.95
CA ASN A 371 10.92 5.48 -18.74
C ASN A 371 9.93 4.38 -18.31
N LYS A 372 9.75 4.16 -17.01
CA LYS A 372 8.75 3.18 -16.53
C LYS A 372 7.32 3.65 -16.82
N VAL A 373 7.01 4.93 -16.58
CA VAL A 373 5.67 5.50 -16.82
C VAL A 373 5.28 5.38 -18.28
N ASN A 374 6.20 5.74 -19.18
CA ASN A 374 5.96 5.71 -20.61
C ASN A 374 5.69 4.30 -21.12
N LYS A 375 6.39 3.30 -20.59
CA LYS A 375 6.31 1.91 -21.02
C LYS A 375 5.16 1.13 -20.38
N TYR A 376 4.85 1.37 -19.10
CA TYR A 376 4.00 0.46 -18.32
C TYR A 376 2.75 1.12 -17.70
N PHE A 377 2.64 2.45 -17.66
CA PHE A 377 1.57 3.15 -16.93
C PHE A 377 0.57 3.84 -17.87
N SER A 378 -0.01 3.08 -18.81
CA SER A 378 -0.97 3.61 -19.80
C SER A 378 -2.22 4.27 -19.20
N LEU A 379 -2.60 3.88 -17.98
CA LEU A 379 -3.69 4.52 -17.21
C LEU A 379 -3.48 6.04 -17.04
N TYR A 380 -2.23 6.48 -16.99
CA TYR A 380 -1.84 7.89 -16.84
C TYR A 380 -1.94 8.69 -18.15
N ASN A 381 -2.46 8.10 -19.22
CA ASN A 381 -2.95 8.88 -20.36
C ASN A 381 -4.18 9.72 -19.98
N LYS A 382 -4.95 9.28 -18.98
CA LYS A 382 -6.04 10.07 -18.41
C LYS A 382 -5.49 11.39 -17.85
N ASN A 383 -6.24 12.48 -18.05
CA ASN A 383 -5.82 13.84 -17.73
C ASN A 383 -4.49 14.28 -18.38
N LYS A 384 -4.03 13.57 -19.44
CA LYS A 384 -2.74 13.78 -20.11
C LYS A 384 -1.55 13.73 -19.13
N PHE A 385 -1.65 13.00 -18.02
CA PHE A 385 -0.61 12.99 -16.99
C PHE A 385 0.74 12.51 -17.53
N ARG A 386 0.76 11.42 -18.32
CA ARG A 386 1.96 10.90 -18.97
C ARG A 386 2.61 11.94 -19.87
N GLN A 387 1.85 12.57 -20.76
CA GLN A 387 2.33 13.64 -21.64
C GLN A 387 2.92 14.81 -20.83
N ARG A 388 2.17 15.32 -19.85
CA ARG A 388 2.58 16.46 -19.04
C ARG A 388 3.80 16.19 -18.16
N LEU A 389 4.02 14.95 -17.72
CA LEU A 389 5.25 14.57 -17.04
C LEU A 389 6.47 14.66 -17.97
N ASN A 390 6.33 14.24 -19.24
CA ASN A 390 7.41 14.37 -20.22
C ASN A 390 7.70 15.86 -20.48
N GLU A 391 6.67 16.67 -20.74
CA GLU A 391 6.80 18.13 -20.94
C GLU A 391 7.34 18.86 -19.69
N GLY A 392 7.03 18.34 -18.50
CA GLY A 392 7.46 18.89 -17.21
C GLY A 392 8.95 18.69 -16.91
N ARG A 393 9.67 17.85 -17.67
CA ARG A 393 11.07 17.51 -17.43
C ARG A 393 11.99 18.75 -17.45
N GLU A 394 11.82 19.62 -18.44
CA GLU A 394 12.63 20.84 -18.56
C GLU A 394 12.42 21.81 -17.40
N LYS A 395 11.21 21.85 -16.84
CA LYS A 395 10.93 22.61 -15.61
C LYS A 395 11.58 21.95 -14.41
N PHE A 396 11.50 20.63 -14.30
CA PHE A 396 12.09 19.87 -13.20
C PHE A 396 13.60 20.09 -13.10
N ILE A 397 14.34 20.06 -14.21
CA ILE A 397 15.80 20.24 -14.23
C ILE A 397 16.23 21.59 -13.62
N LYS A 398 15.41 22.63 -13.79
CA LYS A 398 15.69 23.99 -13.29
C LYS A 398 15.39 24.18 -11.80
N LEU A 399 14.71 23.24 -11.15
CA LEU A 399 14.35 23.36 -9.73
C LEU A 399 15.57 23.22 -8.81
N PRO A 400 15.58 23.86 -7.63
CA PRO A 400 16.58 23.57 -6.59
C PRO A 400 16.44 22.12 -6.09
N ILE A 401 17.47 21.59 -5.44
CA ILE A 401 17.43 20.23 -4.86
C ILE A 401 16.35 20.14 -3.78
N ASP A 402 16.39 21.11 -2.86
CA ASP A 402 15.52 21.22 -1.70
C ASP A 402 14.54 22.38 -1.86
N ASN A 403 13.52 22.40 -1.02
CA ASN A 403 12.58 23.51 -0.97
C ASN A 403 13.25 24.77 -0.44
N GLU A 404 12.86 25.92 -0.99
CA GLU A 404 13.31 27.21 -0.50
C GLU A 404 12.19 27.89 0.30
N PHE A 405 12.55 28.53 1.40
CA PHE A 405 11.62 29.17 2.31
C PHE A 405 12.01 30.63 2.57
N LYS A 406 11.01 31.51 2.64
CA LYS A 406 11.15 32.89 3.12
C LYS A 406 10.10 33.14 4.19
N ASN A 407 10.51 33.57 5.38
CA ASN A 407 9.63 33.80 6.54
C ASN A 407 8.68 32.61 6.81
N ASN A 408 9.23 31.39 6.87
CA ASN A 408 8.51 30.12 7.01
C ASN A 408 7.49 29.78 5.91
N LYS A 409 7.38 30.59 4.85
CA LYS A 409 6.55 30.28 3.68
C LYS A 409 7.42 29.66 2.60
N LYS A 410 6.98 28.52 2.06
CA LYS A 410 7.63 27.86 0.93
C LYS A 410 7.46 28.73 -0.31
N ILE A 411 8.57 29.16 -0.90
CA ILE A 411 8.58 29.98 -2.12
C ILE A 411 8.84 29.13 -3.37
N THR A 412 9.71 28.13 -3.25
CA THR A 412 10.11 27.25 -4.36
C THR A 412 10.00 25.80 -3.90
N VAL A 413 9.39 24.96 -4.75
CA VAL A 413 9.36 23.50 -4.54
C VAL A 413 10.62 22.89 -5.15
N GLY A 414 11.35 22.10 -4.36
CA GLY A 414 12.57 21.44 -4.79
C GLY A 414 12.32 20.09 -5.48
N LYS A 415 13.36 19.58 -6.15
CA LYS A 415 13.35 18.30 -6.85
C LYS A 415 12.93 17.12 -5.97
N ARG A 416 13.36 17.09 -4.70
CA ARG A 416 13.03 16.00 -3.77
C ARG A 416 11.53 15.89 -3.51
N GLU A 417 10.87 17.01 -3.25
CA GLU A 417 9.42 17.05 -3.05
C GLU A 417 8.67 16.70 -4.34
N VAL A 418 9.14 17.17 -5.49
CA VAL A 418 8.53 16.81 -6.77
C VAL A 418 8.60 15.30 -7.02
N LEU A 419 9.77 14.68 -6.82
CA LEU A 419 9.92 13.22 -6.95
C LEU A 419 9.01 12.48 -5.98
N GLN A 420 8.93 12.91 -4.72
CA GLN A 420 8.02 12.33 -3.73
C GLN A 420 6.56 12.42 -4.18
N ASN A 421 6.12 13.56 -4.70
CA ASN A 421 4.76 13.74 -5.22
C ASN A 421 4.49 12.86 -6.44
N ILE A 422 5.47 12.66 -7.34
CA ILE A 422 5.34 11.72 -8.46
C ILE A 422 5.18 10.29 -7.94
N LEU A 423 6.00 9.87 -6.98
CA LEU A 423 5.94 8.54 -6.38
C LEU A 423 4.59 8.29 -5.69
N ILE A 424 4.10 9.24 -4.88
CA ILE A 424 2.77 9.18 -4.24
C ILE A 424 1.67 8.98 -5.28
N GLY A 425 1.69 9.74 -6.39
CA GLY A 425 0.66 9.64 -7.41
C GLY A 425 0.80 8.43 -8.35
N LEU A 426 1.97 7.79 -8.43
CA LEU A 426 2.21 6.53 -9.14
C LEU A 426 1.90 5.29 -8.29
N HIS A 427 1.77 5.45 -6.98
CA HIS A 427 1.61 4.31 -6.07
C HIS A 427 0.31 3.53 -6.35
N ASP A 428 0.31 2.24 -6.04
CA ASP A 428 -0.86 1.34 -6.07
C ASP A 428 -1.83 1.63 -4.90
N ASN A 429 -2.30 2.88 -4.80
CA ASN A 429 -3.26 3.29 -3.78
C ASN A 429 -4.04 4.53 -4.23
N ALA A 430 -4.69 5.22 -3.29
CA ALA A 430 -5.50 6.41 -3.56
C ALA A 430 -4.69 7.73 -3.46
N GLY A 431 -3.37 7.64 -3.29
CA GLY A 431 -2.45 8.76 -3.13
C GLY A 431 -2.45 9.66 -4.36
N MET A 432 -2.30 10.96 -4.12
CA MET A 432 -2.25 11.97 -5.17
C MET A 432 -1.14 12.97 -4.84
N GLY A 433 -0.31 13.28 -5.83
CA GLY A 433 0.78 14.24 -5.70
C GLY A 433 0.43 15.62 -6.24
N ASN A 434 0.94 16.67 -5.60
CA ASN A 434 0.86 18.02 -6.14
C ASN A 434 2.04 18.31 -7.08
N LEU A 435 1.76 18.44 -8.37
CA LEU A 435 2.76 18.72 -9.42
C LEU A 435 2.49 20.04 -10.16
N LYS A 436 1.84 21.01 -9.50
CA LYS A 436 1.58 22.33 -10.08
C LYS A 436 2.85 23.04 -10.56
N VAL A 437 3.98 22.84 -9.88
CA VAL A 437 5.30 23.38 -10.27
C VAL A 437 5.76 22.90 -11.66
N LEU A 438 5.30 21.73 -12.11
CA LEU A 438 5.57 21.21 -13.46
C LEU A 438 4.51 21.66 -14.48
N GLY A 439 3.48 22.39 -14.07
CA GLY A 439 2.32 22.76 -14.89
C GLY A 439 1.18 21.75 -14.87
N ILE A 440 1.19 20.80 -13.93
CA ILE A 440 0.13 19.81 -13.76
C ILE A 440 -0.85 20.28 -12.69
N ASN A 441 -1.95 20.91 -13.13
CA ASN A 441 -2.93 21.53 -12.22
C ASN A 441 -3.81 20.53 -11.47
N THR A 442 -4.18 19.44 -12.12
CA THR A 442 -4.91 18.33 -11.50
C THR A 442 -3.94 17.54 -10.61
N PRO A 443 -4.30 17.19 -9.36
CA PRO A 443 -3.47 16.32 -8.53
C PRO A 443 -3.06 15.06 -9.29
N PHE A 444 -1.77 14.79 -9.37
CA PHE A 444 -1.21 13.69 -10.13
C PHE A 444 -1.58 12.35 -9.48
N GLY A 445 -2.14 11.43 -10.26
CA GLY A 445 -2.78 10.20 -9.75
C GLY A 445 -4.30 10.32 -9.55
N MET A 446 -4.88 11.52 -9.66
CA MET A 446 -6.34 11.72 -9.62
C MET A 446 -6.98 11.25 -10.93
N ILE A 447 -7.28 9.96 -11.02
CA ILE A 447 -7.89 9.35 -12.20
C ILE A 447 -9.41 9.24 -11.99
N GLN A 448 -10.11 10.33 -12.30
CA GLN A 448 -11.56 10.43 -12.18
C GLN A 448 -12.23 10.58 -13.54
N THR A 449 -13.38 9.94 -13.71
CA THR A 449 -14.29 10.10 -14.84
C THR A 449 -15.65 10.58 -14.31
N SER A 450 -15.99 11.84 -14.57
CA SER A 450 -17.18 12.50 -13.99
C SER A 450 -18.49 11.81 -14.37
N ASN A 451 -18.57 11.27 -15.58
CA ASN A 451 -19.75 10.54 -16.08
C ASN A 451 -19.68 9.03 -15.77
N GLY A 452 -18.85 8.58 -14.84
CA GLY A 452 -18.66 7.17 -14.52
C GLY A 452 -17.64 6.49 -15.43
N ILE A 453 -17.05 5.42 -14.91
CA ILE A 453 -16.03 4.65 -15.61
C ILE A 453 -16.69 3.84 -16.73
N ILE A 454 -16.19 4.01 -17.94
CA ILE A 454 -16.57 3.23 -19.12
C ILE A 454 -15.49 2.18 -19.34
N LEU A 455 -15.92 0.95 -19.59
CA LEU A 455 -15.08 -0.21 -19.85
C LEU A 455 -15.34 -0.74 -21.27
N SER A 456 -14.29 -1.25 -21.91
CA SER A 456 -14.43 -1.96 -23.19
C SER A 456 -15.14 -3.31 -23.01
N PRO A 457 -15.71 -3.89 -24.08
CA PRO A 457 -16.27 -5.25 -24.01
C PRO A 457 -15.27 -6.32 -23.56
N ASN A 458 -13.98 -6.12 -23.82
CA ASN A 458 -12.92 -7.05 -23.45
C ASN A 458 -12.33 -6.78 -22.06
N ALA A 459 -12.88 -5.82 -21.32
CA ALA A 459 -12.47 -5.58 -19.94
C ALA A 459 -12.70 -6.84 -19.08
N CYS A 460 -11.77 -7.08 -18.17
CA CYS A 460 -11.69 -8.30 -17.39
C CYS A 460 -11.60 -7.96 -15.90
N LEU A 461 -12.50 -8.53 -15.11
CA LEU A 461 -12.42 -8.49 -13.65
C LEU A 461 -11.53 -9.63 -13.18
N ILE A 462 -10.56 -9.30 -12.32
CA ILE A 462 -9.64 -10.28 -11.73
C ILE A 462 -10.01 -10.45 -10.26
N TYR A 463 -10.57 -11.61 -9.92
CA TYR A 463 -10.84 -11.99 -8.54
C TYR A 463 -9.61 -12.71 -7.99
N GLN A 464 -8.99 -12.13 -6.97
CA GLN A 464 -7.77 -12.66 -6.37
C GLN A 464 -8.05 -13.26 -4.99
N SER A 465 -7.41 -14.39 -4.69
CA SER A 465 -7.29 -14.90 -3.32
C SER A 465 -6.51 -13.92 -2.42
N PRO A 466 -6.57 -14.02 -1.08
CA PRO A 466 -5.85 -13.11 -0.18
C PRO A 466 -4.34 -13.01 -0.46
N THR A 467 -3.71 -14.08 -0.93
CA THR A 467 -2.27 -14.11 -1.28
C THR A 467 -1.98 -13.69 -2.72
N GLY A 468 -3.02 -13.56 -3.57
CA GLY A 468 -2.88 -13.34 -5.01
C GLY A 468 -2.36 -14.55 -5.79
N LEU A 469 -2.19 -15.73 -5.16
CA LEU A 469 -1.72 -16.95 -5.84
C LEU A 469 -2.77 -17.52 -6.81
N PHE A 470 -4.02 -17.53 -6.38
CA PHE A 470 -5.16 -17.94 -7.21
C PHE A 470 -5.88 -16.73 -7.76
N GLU A 471 -6.14 -16.74 -9.06
CA GLU A 471 -6.90 -15.72 -9.77
C GLU A 471 -8.01 -16.34 -10.62
N ARG A 472 -9.20 -15.74 -10.57
CA ARG A 472 -10.28 -16.00 -11.55
C ARG A 472 -10.49 -14.77 -12.40
N LYS A 473 -10.37 -14.93 -13.71
CA LYS A 473 -10.54 -13.86 -14.72
C LYS A 473 -11.91 -13.97 -15.34
N VAL A 474 -12.68 -12.88 -15.32
CA VAL A 474 -14.04 -12.83 -15.90
C VAL A 474 -14.13 -11.67 -16.88
N TYR A 475 -14.25 -11.99 -18.16
CA TYR A 475 -14.40 -11.02 -19.24
C TYR A 475 -15.84 -10.54 -19.34
N LEU A 476 -16.06 -9.24 -19.54
CA LEU A 476 -17.41 -8.68 -19.53
C LEU A 476 -18.28 -9.18 -20.68
N ASN A 477 -17.70 -9.34 -21.88
CA ASN A 477 -18.41 -9.84 -23.06
C ASN A 477 -18.88 -11.30 -22.96
N THR A 478 -18.37 -12.10 -22.01
CA THR A 478 -18.79 -13.50 -21.83
C THR A 478 -19.92 -13.66 -20.81
N ILE A 479 -20.28 -12.59 -20.10
CA ILE A 479 -21.31 -12.63 -19.05
C ILE A 479 -22.69 -12.35 -19.68
N SER A 480 -23.62 -13.28 -19.47
CA SER A 480 -25.02 -13.05 -19.81
C SER A 480 -25.65 -12.03 -18.84
N PRO A 481 -26.58 -11.18 -19.30
CA PRO A 481 -27.36 -10.31 -18.42
C PRO A 481 -28.01 -11.08 -17.28
N LEU A 482 -28.07 -10.45 -16.11
CA LEU A 482 -28.84 -10.95 -14.99
C LEU A 482 -30.32 -11.02 -15.41
N LYS A 483 -30.90 -12.22 -15.31
CA LYS A 483 -32.31 -12.50 -15.57
C LYS A 483 -33.12 -12.40 -14.29
#